data_AF-A0A942WAM0-F1
#
_entry.id   AF-A0A942WAM0-F1
#
_cell.length_a   1.000
_cell.length_b   1.000
_cell.length_c   1.000
_cell.angle_alpha   90.00
_cell.angle_beta   90.00
_cell.angle_gamma   90.00
#
_symmetry.space_group_name_H-M   'P 1'
#
loop_
_entity.id
_entity.type
_entity.pdbx_description
1 polymer ?
#
loop_
_entity_poly.entity_id
_entity_poly.type
_entity_poly.pdbx_seq_one_letter_code
_entity_poly.pdbx_strand_id
1 'polypeptide(L)'
;MTQRKAKKRSIFKNIGFYFALIYFALTVLLIVQLFILGMIPMKYLIPIIIILVLLAMGLCYLQLEKRLSKLNRILGRIIIVLLSLFLSVGNWYIFKTYHTFGELTDSDKDVSVVSVVVMKDSGYETIDDLAGQNIATTTLGDADVMSNAAKDLNKDINAELKNYNSVDAYGDALYNGEVEAILLNEGMRGSFEEKHPEFDTDTKVIKRYTYERVAKDISKNVDVTNTPFNVYITGIDSYGTIATVSRSDVNMLVTVNPTTKQILMTSIPRDYYVAQPCQDNQKDK
;
A
#
# COMPACT_ATOMS: atom_id res chain seq x y z
N MET A 1 29.66 65.66 34.36
CA MET A 1 29.80 64.33 33.72
C MET A 1 28.82 63.38 34.37
N THR A 2 27.70 63.06 33.71
CA THR A 2 26.67 62.15 34.25
C THR A 2 26.65 60.91 33.37
N GLN A 3 27.31 59.84 33.81
CA GLN A 3 27.28 58.56 33.10
C GLN A 3 25.88 57.94 33.21
N ARG A 4 25.13 57.92 32.10
CA ARG A 4 23.92 57.11 31.96
C ARG A 4 24.30 55.63 31.95
N LYS A 5 24.09 54.93 33.06
CA LYS A 5 24.16 53.46 33.13
C LYS A 5 23.14 52.86 32.15
N ALA A 6 23.63 52.22 31.09
CA ALA A 6 22.80 51.48 30.14
C ALA A 6 22.20 50.24 30.84
N LYS A 7 20.89 50.27 31.09
CA LYS A 7 20.14 49.14 31.66
C LYS A 7 20.19 47.97 30.67
N LYS A 8 20.98 46.93 30.99
CA LYS A 8 21.15 45.71 30.17
C LYS A 8 19.82 44.96 30.11
N ARG A 9 18.95 45.26 29.13
CA ARG A 9 17.71 44.49 28.90
C ARG A 9 18.08 43.05 28.52
N SER A 10 17.52 42.10 29.26
CA SER A 10 17.63 40.65 29.05
C SER A 10 17.19 40.28 27.65
N ILE A 11 17.96 39.40 26.99
CA ILE A 11 17.70 38.88 25.63
C ILE A 11 16.32 38.20 25.56
N PHE A 12 15.89 37.57 26.66
CA PHE A 12 14.61 36.88 26.79
C PHE A 12 13.36 37.81 26.81
N LYS A 13 13.53 39.14 26.85
CA LYS A 13 12.38 40.08 26.79
C LYS A 13 12.09 40.61 25.37
N ASN A 14 12.74 40.08 24.34
CA ASN A 14 12.56 40.54 22.96
C ASN A 14 11.64 39.59 22.17
N ILE A 15 10.48 40.06 21.73
CA ILE A 15 9.51 39.28 20.94
C ILE A 15 10.14 38.66 19.68
N GLY A 16 11.10 39.35 19.05
CA GLY A 16 11.82 38.83 17.88
C GLY A 16 12.65 37.57 18.15
N PHE A 17 13.05 37.33 19.40
CA PHE A 17 13.76 36.12 19.80
C PHE A 17 12.86 34.89 19.68
N TYR A 18 11.59 34.99 20.10
CA TYR A 18 10.63 33.88 20.03
C TYR A 18 10.31 33.49 18.59
N PHE A 19 10.13 34.46 17.69
CA PHE A 19 9.95 34.17 16.27
C PHE A 19 11.16 33.47 15.64
N ALA A 20 12.37 33.91 15.98
CA ALA A 20 13.60 33.25 15.52
C ALA A 20 13.73 31.82 16.09
N LEU A 21 13.34 31.60 17.35
CA LEU A 21 13.34 30.28 17.98
C LEU A 21 12.36 29.33 17.28
N ILE A 22 11.14 29.78 16.97
CA ILE A 22 10.14 28.99 16.25
C ILE A 22 10.66 28.61 14.87
N TYR A 23 11.22 29.57 14.13
CA TYR A 23 11.81 29.31 12.83
C TYR A 23 12.94 28.29 12.89
N PHE A 24 13.83 28.43 13.87
CA PHE A 24 14.92 27.48 14.10
C PHE A 24 14.39 26.07 14.40
N ALA A 25 13.37 25.95 15.26
CA ALA A 25 12.73 24.68 15.58
C ALA A 25 12.09 24.04 14.34
N LEU A 26 11.37 24.80 13.51
CA LEU A 26 10.78 24.33 12.25
C LEU A 26 11.84 23.88 11.24
N THR A 27 12.99 24.55 11.22
CA THR A 27 14.13 24.18 10.35
C THR A 27 14.74 22.85 10.81
N VAL A 28 14.96 22.68 12.12
CA VAL A 28 15.46 21.42 12.69
C VAL A 28 14.47 20.28 12.44
N LEU A 29 13.18 20.52 12.62
CA LEU A 29 12.13 19.54 12.37
C LEU A 29 12.13 19.10 10.90
N LEU A 30 12.28 20.04 9.96
CA LEU A 30 12.38 19.73 8.53
C LEU A 30 13.61 18.85 8.23
N ILE A 31 14.76 19.20 8.78
CA ILE A 31 16.00 18.43 8.57
C ILE A 31 15.82 17.01 9.08
N VAL A 32 15.26 16.82 10.28
CA VAL A 32 14.99 15.50 10.85
C VAL A 32 14.02 14.71 9.96
N GLN A 33 12.93 15.33 9.50
CA GLN A 33 11.99 14.69 8.60
C GLN A 33 12.63 14.27 7.27
N LEU A 34 13.51 15.10 6.69
CA LEU A 34 14.22 14.78 5.45
C LEU A 34 15.16 13.56 5.61
N PHE A 35 15.79 13.41 6.77
CA PHE A 35 16.60 12.23 7.08
C PHE A 35 15.74 10.97 7.27
N ILE A 36 14.61 11.08 7.98
CA ILE A 36 13.69 9.95 8.17
C ILE A 36 13.11 9.47 6.83
N LEU A 37 12.80 10.41 5.93
CA LEU A 37 12.23 10.08 4.62
C LEU A 37 13.21 9.31 3.73
N GLY A 38 14.53 9.55 3.85
CA GLY A 38 15.57 8.81 3.13
C GLY A 38 15.56 8.93 1.60
N MET A 39 14.69 9.75 1.01
CA MET A 39 14.50 9.82 -0.45
C MET A 39 15.55 10.68 -1.18
N ILE A 40 16.24 11.58 -0.49
CA ILE A 40 17.20 12.51 -1.11
C ILE A 40 18.63 11.96 -0.92
N PRO A 41 19.38 11.70 -2.00
CA PRO A 41 20.76 11.23 -1.88
C PRO A 41 21.62 12.20 -1.07
N MET A 42 22.49 11.66 -0.18
CA MET A 42 23.31 12.44 0.75
C MET A 42 24.16 13.53 0.08
N LYS A 43 24.62 13.29 -1.15
CA LYS A 43 25.36 14.25 -1.96
C LYS A 43 24.60 15.57 -2.18
N TYR A 44 23.28 15.52 -2.29
CA TYR A 44 22.41 16.69 -2.48
C TYR A 44 21.82 17.18 -1.16
N LEU A 45 21.54 16.27 -0.22
CA LEU A 45 20.96 16.62 1.07
C LEU A 45 21.91 17.48 1.92
N ILE A 46 23.21 17.17 1.95
CA ILE A 46 24.19 17.90 2.77
C ILE A 46 24.26 19.39 2.40
N PRO A 47 24.45 19.79 1.12
CA PRO A 47 24.42 21.20 0.73
C PRO A 47 23.13 21.92 1.11
N ILE A 48 21.96 21.27 0.95
CA ILE A 48 20.65 21.84 1.31
C ILE A 48 20.60 22.14 2.82
N ILE A 49 21.04 21.20 3.65
CA ILE A 49 21.10 21.37 5.11
C ILE A 49 22.01 22.54 5.48
N ILE A 50 23.20 22.63 4.86
CA ILE A 50 24.13 23.73 5.11
C ILE A 50 23.48 25.09 4.81
N ILE A 51 22.80 25.21 3.67
CA ILE A 51 22.10 26.44 3.28
C ILE A 51 21.00 26.79 4.28
N LEU A 52 20.18 25.81 4.69
CA LEU A 52 19.10 26.01 5.67
C LEU A 52 19.64 26.48 7.03
N VAL A 53 20.72 25.86 7.50
CA VAL A 53 21.36 26.21 8.78
C VAL A 53 22.00 27.60 8.73
N LEU A 54 22.71 27.94 7.64
CA LEU A 54 23.28 29.28 7.44
C LEU A 54 22.18 30.36 7.39
N LEU A 55 21.07 30.09 6.69
CA LEU A 55 19.92 30.98 6.63
C LEU A 55 19.31 31.19 8.03
N ALA A 56 19.15 30.12 8.81
CA ALA A 56 18.63 30.20 10.17
C ALA A 56 19.54 30.98 11.13
N MET A 57 20.85 30.74 11.07
CA MET A 57 21.81 31.50 11.86
C MET A 57 21.83 32.98 11.47
N GLY A 58 21.79 33.30 10.17
CA GLY A 58 21.76 34.68 9.68
C GLY A 58 20.52 35.45 10.16
N LEU A 59 19.35 34.82 10.09
CA LEU A 59 18.09 35.41 10.57
C LEU A 59 18.05 35.56 12.10
N CYS A 60 18.62 34.61 12.85
CA CYS A 60 18.78 34.72 14.30
C CYS A 60 19.71 35.88 14.69
N TYR A 61 20.86 35.99 14.00
CA TYR A 61 21.83 37.07 14.23
C TYR A 61 21.20 38.45 13.99
N LEU A 62 20.44 38.63 12.89
CA LEU A 62 19.71 39.86 12.59
C LEU A 62 18.75 40.30 13.71
N GLN A 63 18.17 39.36 14.47
CA GLN A 63 17.25 39.67 15.58
C GLN A 63 17.98 39.97 16.91
N LEU A 64 19.17 39.39 17.11
CA LEU A 64 19.96 39.52 18.35
C LEU A 64 20.91 40.73 18.35
N GLU A 65 21.38 41.14 17.16
CA GLU A 65 22.38 42.19 16.98
C GLU A 65 21.84 43.57 17.39
N LYS A 66 22.41 44.17 18.44
CA LYS A 66 21.94 45.45 19.01
C LYS A 66 22.29 46.68 18.16
N ARG A 67 23.28 46.57 17.26
CA ARG A 67 23.82 47.65 16.44
C ARG A 67 23.03 47.94 15.15
N LEU A 68 22.09 47.07 14.77
CA LEU A 68 21.29 47.21 13.55
C LEU A 68 20.19 48.28 13.67
N SER A 69 19.85 48.88 12.52
CA SER A 69 18.77 49.86 12.39
C SER A 69 17.41 49.26 12.78
N LYS A 70 16.48 50.10 13.25
CA LYS A 70 15.12 49.65 13.60
C LYS A 70 14.38 49.04 12.39
N LEU A 71 14.64 49.56 11.19
CA LEU A 71 14.05 49.09 9.93
C LEU A 71 14.44 47.64 9.62
N ASN A 72 15.73 47.31 9.70
CA ASN A 72 16.25 45.98 9.38
C ASN A 72 15.69 44.90 10.32
N ARG A 73 15.43 45.25 11.59
CA ARG A 73 14.79 44.34 12.54
C ARG A 73 13.33 44.05 12.22
N ILE A 74 12.57 45.05 11.77
CA ILE A 74 11.17 44.87 11.37
C ILE A 74 11.11 44.00 10.12
N LEU A 75 11.93 44.30 9.12
CA LEU A 75 11.99 43.54 7.88
C LEU A 75 12.38 42.06 8.14
N GLY A 76 13.38 41.83 8.99
CA GLY A 76 13.77 40.49 9.40
C GLY A 76 12.66 39.71 10.11
N ARG A 77 11.77 40.38 10.87
CA ARG A 77 10.61 39.71 11.49
C ARG A 77 9.61 39.26 10.45
N ILE A 78 9.31 40.11 9.47
CA ILE A 78 8.38 39.79 8.38
C ILE A 78 8.91 38.57 7.59
N ILE A 79 10.20 38.57 7.26
CA ILE A 79 10.86 37.45 6.55
C ILE A 79 10.79 36.16 7.38
N ILE A 80 11.09 36.23 8.69
CA ILE A 80 11.01 35.06 9.58
C ILE A 80 9.58 34.50 9.62
N VAL A 81 8.56 35.35 9.72
CA VAL A 81 7.16 34.91 9.75
C VAL A 81 6.77 34.24 8.44
N LEU A 82 7.12 34.84 7.30
CA LEU A 82 6.85 34.26 5.98
C LEU A 82 7.55 32.91 5.78
N LEU A 83 8.84 32.82 6.13
CA LEU A 83 9.59 31.58 6.00
C LEU A 83 9.12 30.52 7.00
N SER A 84 8.70 30.91 8.20
CA SER A 84 8.12 29.98 9.18
C SER A 84 6.80 29.40 8.66
N LEU A 85 5.95 30.21 8.03
CA LEU A 85 4.73 29.74 7.39
C LEU A 85 5.06 28.74 6.27
N PHE A 86 6.02 29.09 5.40
CA PHE A 86 6.47 28.22 4.32
C PHE A 86 7.04 26.89 4.84
N LEU A 87 7.90 26.92 5.86
CA LEU A 87 8.43 25.71 6.49
C LEU A 87 7.34 24.89 7.16
N SER A 88 6.35 25.52 7.79
CA SER A 88 5.23 24.81 8.41
C SER A 88 4.44 24.02 7.37
N VAL A 89 4.14 24.66 6.23
CA VAL A 89 3.50 23.98 5.09
C VAL A 89 4.38 22.85 4.56
N GLY A 90 5.68 23.07 4.35
CA GLY A 90 6.62 22.05 3.89
C GLY A 90 6.70 20.83 4.82
N ASN A 91 6.83 21.06 6.13
CA ASN A 91 6.84 20.00 7.14
C ASN A 91 5.51 19.22 7.16
N TRP A 92 4.38 19.91 7.00
CA TRP A 92 3.07 19.25 6.94
C TRP A 92 2.95 18.32 5.72
N TYR A 93 3.43 18.76 4.55
CA TYR A 93 3.46 17.91 3.35
C TYR A 93 4.36 16.69 3.54
N ILE A 94 5.58 16.86 4.06
CA ILE A 94 6.49 15.71 4.28
C ILE A 94 5.91 14.73 5.29
N PHE A 95 5.31 15.22 6.38
CA PHE A 95 4.64 14.38 7.37
C PHE A 95 3.49 13.59 6.73
N LYS A 96 2.65 14.24 5.93
CA LYS A 96 1.54 13.59 5.22
C LYS A 96 2.08 12.53 4.25
N THR A 97 3.12 12.85 3.49
CA THR A 97 3.79 11.89 2.59
C THR A 97 4.29 10.67 3.35
N TYR A 98 5.01 10.85 4.47
CA TYR A 98 5.51 9.74 5.27
C TYR A 98 4.38 8.85 5.81
N HIS A 99 3.31 9.46 6.33
CA HIS A 99 2.14 8.72 6.82
C HIS A 99 1.47 7.88 5.72
N THR A 100 1.26 8.48 4.55
CA THR A 100 0.66 7.79 3.41
C THR A 100 1.55 6.65 2.91
N PHE A 101 2.87 6.82 2.87
CA PHE A 101 3.78 5.72 2.56
C PHE A 101 3.67 4.59 3.59
N GLY A 102 3.62 4.93 4.87
CA GLY A 102 3.39 3.97 5.95
C GLY A 102 2.14 3.13 5.69
N GLU A 103 0.98 3.77 5.49
CA GLU A 103 -0.29 3.10 5.20
C GLU A 103 -0.26 2.21 3.95
N LEU A 104 0.50 2.59 2.92
CA LEU A 104 0.67 1.77 1.71
C LEU A 104 1.55 0.55 1.92
N THR A 105 2.50 0.62 2.86
CA THR A 105 3.44 -0.48 3.15
C THR A 105 3.01 -1.36 4.32
N ASP A 106 2.05 -0.92 5.14
CA ASP A 106 1.61 -1.63 6.36
C ASP A 106 0.53 -2.70 6.12
N SER A 107 0.16 -2.99 4.87
CA SER A 107 -0.73 -4.12 4.58
C SER A 107 0.06 -5.43 4.66
N ASP A 108 0.37 -5.87 5.88
CA ASP A 108 0.99 -7.16 6.17
C ASP A 108 0.00 -8.32 6.10
N LYS A 109 -1.20 -8.10 5.54
CA LYS A 109 -2.26 -9.10 5.48
C LYS A 109 -2.72 -9.37 4.05
N ASP A 110 -2.93 -10.65 3.76
CA ASP A 110 -3.74 -11.10 2.65
C ASP A 110 -5.12 -11.51 3.18
N VAL A 111 -6.16 -11.05 2.49
CA VAL A 111 -7.55 -11.42 2.75
C VAL A 111 -8.03 -12.28 1.59
N SER A 112 -8.44 -13.51 1.89
CA SER A 112 -9.05 -14.42 0.94
C SER A 112 -10.53 -14.60 1.27
N VAL A 113 -11.38 -14.50 0.26
CA VAL A 113 -12.82 -14.68 0.38
C VAL A 113 -13.21 -15.94 -0.37
N VAL A 114 -13.94 -16.84 0.30
CA VAL A 114 -14.49 -18.05 -0.30
C VAL A 114 -16.01 -17.99 -0.22
N SER A 115 -16.68 -18.10 -1.36
CA SER A 115 -18.13 -18.04 -1.46
C SER A 115 -18.74 -19.41 -1.73
N VAL A 116 -19.92 -19.66 -1.18
CA VAL A 116 -20.80 -20.74 -1.63
C VAL A 116 -21.69 -20.17 -2.73
N VAL A 117 -21.55 -20.70 -3.94
CA VAL A 117 -22.20 -20.21 -5.15
C VAL A 117 -23.15 -21.27 -5.69
N VAL A 118 -24.36 -20.85 -6.07
CA VAL A 118 -25.39 -21.69 -6.68
C VAL A 118 -25.90 -21.04 -7.98
N MET A 119 -26.58 -21.81 -8.83
CA MET A 119 -27.30 -21.24 -9.96
C MET A 119 -28.42 -20.31 -9.46
N LYS A 120 -28.62 -19.17 -10.12
CA LYS A 120 -29.53 -18.12 -9.67
C LYS A 120 -31.00 -18.51 -9.78
N ASP A 121 -31.33 -19.33 -10.77
CA ASP A 121 -32.64 -19.93 -10.98
C ASP A 121 -32.90 -21.15 -10.07
N SER A 122 -31.93 -21.59 -9.28
CA SER A 122 -32.13 -22.60 -8.25
C SER A 122 -32.99 -22.08 -7.09
N GLY A 123 -33.73 -22.99 -6.45
CA GLY A 123 -34.57 -22.71 -5.29
C GLY A 123 -33.81 -22.52 -3.97
N TYR A 124 -32.47 -22.54 -3.98
CA TYR A 124 -31.63 -22.39 -2.79
C TYR A 124 -31.49 -20.90 -2.44
N GLU A 125 -31.85 -20.48 -1.23
CA GLU A 125 -31.74 -19.08 -0.80
C GLU A 125 -30.85 -18.91 0.43
N THR A 126 -30.74 -19.94 1.25
CA THR A 126 -29.98 -19.95 2.50
C THR A 126 -29.01 -21.12 2.53
N ILE A 127 -28.02 -21.04 3.42
CA ILE A 127 -27.04 -22.13 3.56
C ILE A 127 -27.71 -23.45 3.97
N ASP A 128 -28.77 -23.38 4.78
CA ASP A 128 -29.48 -24.54 5.30
C ASP A 128 -30.17 -25.35 4.18
N ASP A 129 -30.56 -24.70 3.08
CA ASP A 129 -31.18 -25.35 1.93
C ASP A 129 -30.20 -26.30 1.21
N LEU A 130 -28.90 -26.14 1.43
CA LEU A 130 -27.83 -26.96 0.86
C LEU A 130 -27.43 -28.14 1.77
N ALA A 131 -28.10 -28.34 2.91
CA ALA A 131 -27.80 -29.45 3.80
C ALA A 131 -28.05 -30.80 3.10
N GLY A 132 -27.03 -31.68 3.13
CA GLY A 132 -27.05 -32.99 2.48
C GLY A 132 -26.88 -32.96 0.95
N GLN A 133 -26.70 -31.78 0.35
CA GLN A 133 -26.49 -31.65 -1.10
C GLN A 133 -25.03 -31.88 -1.49
N ASN A 134 -24.80 -32.11 -2.78
CA ASN A 134 -23.47 -32.21 -3.33
C ASN A 134 -22.91 -30.82 -3.58
N ILE A 135 -21.81 -30.50 -2.93
CA ILE A 135 -21.10 -29.25 -3.11
C ILE A 135 -19.74 -29.57 -3.69
N ALA A 136 -19.43 -29.01 -4.85
CA ALA A 136 -18.10 -29.16 -5.38
C ALA A 136 -17.12 -28.31 -4.54
N THR A 137 -15.89 -28.78 -4.41
CA THR A 137 -14.73 -28.01 -3.94
C THR A 137 -13.49 -28.30 -4.80
N THR A 138 -12.41 -27.55 -4.62
CA THR A 138 -11.11 -27.85 -5.23
C THR A 138 -9.96 -27.65 -4.22
N THR A 139 -8.82 -28.27 -4.51
CA THR A 139 -7.53 -28.01 -3.86
C THR A 139 -6.58 -27.18 -4.72
N LEU A 140 -7.02 -26.72 -5.90
CA LEU A 140 -6.25 -25.82 -6.76
C LEU A 140 -6.18 -24.42 -6.14
N GLY A 141 -5.09 -23.70 -6.42
CA GLY A 141 -4.83 -22.37 -5.87
C GLY A 141 -4.40 -22.44 -4.41
N ASP A 142 -5.26 -21.96 -3.51
CA ASP A 142 -4.97 -21.87 -2.07
C ASP A 142 -5.60 -23.02 -1.29
N ALA A 143 -4.91 -24.16 -1.29
CA ALA A 143 -5.40 -25.40 -0.69
C ALA A 143 -5.72 -25.25 0.82
N ASP A 144 -4.96 -24.45 1.57
CA ASP A 144 -5.18 -24.22 2.99
C ASP A 144 -6.47 -23.43 3.24
N VAL A 145 -6.67 -22.34 2.47
CA VAL A 145 -7.91 -21.54 2.54
C VAL A 145 -9.13 -22.38 2.13
N MET A 146 -9.02 -23.15 1.04
CA MET A 146 -10.12 -24.02 0.59
C MET A 146 -10.45 -25.13 1.59
N SER A 147 -9.43 -25.74 2.21
CA SER A 147 -9.61 -26.75 3.25
C SER A 147 -10.29 -26.19 4.50
N ASN A 148 -9.93 -24.96 4.92
CA ASN A 148 -10.59 -24.31 6.04
C ASN A 148 -12.04 -23.93 5.71
N ALA A 149 -12.31 -23.44 4.50
CA ALA A 149 -13.66 -23.16 4.03
C ALA A 149 -14.54 -24.41 3.97
N ALA A 150 -14.00 -25.54 3.52
CA ALA A 150 -14.69 -26.83 3.53
C ALA A 150 -15.06 -27.27 4.96
N LYS A 151 -14.16 -27.05 5.94
CA LYS A 151 -14.44 -27.36 7.35
C LYS A 151 -15.50 -26.44 7.94
N ASP A 152 -15.43 -25.15 7.68
CA ASP A 152 -16.40 -24.19 8.23
C ASP A 152 -17.78 -24.38 7.59
N LEU A 153 -17.84 -24.67 6.29
CA LEU A 153 -19.07 -25.10 5.63
C LEU A 153 -19.68 -26.33 6.31
N ASN A 154 -18.86 -27.34 6.62
CA ASN A 154 -19.32 -28.56 7.29
C ASN A 154 -19.72 -28.37 8.78
N LYS A 155 -19.35 -27.24 9.40
CA LYS A 155 -19.87 -26.87 10.72
C LYS A 155 -21.25 -26.25 10.64
N ASP A 156 -21.53 -25.54 9.55
CA ASP A 156 -22.82 -24.89 9.33
C ASP A 156 -23.87 -25.88 8.83
N ILE A 157 -23.50 -26.75 7.87
CA ILE A 157 -24.37 -27.75 7.27
C ILE A 157 -23.61 -29.06 7.04
N ASN A 158 -24.28 -30.21 7.09
CA ASN A 158 -23.65 -31.46 6.69
C ASN A 158 -23.73 -31.61 5.17
N ALA A 159 -22.70 -31.18 4.44
CA ALA A 159 -22.66 -31.23 2.98
C ALA A 159 -21.76 -32.34 2.44
N GLU A 160 -22.10 -32.90 1.28
CA GLU A 160 -21.25 -33.89 0.59
C GLU A 160 -20.27 -33.17 -0.36
N LEU A 161 -19.00 -33.11 0.04
CA LEU A 161 -17.97 -32.40 -0.75
C LEU A 161 -17.36 -33.28 -1.84
N LYS A 162 -17.48 -32.86 -3.10
CA LYS A 162 -16.84 -33.48 -4.26
C LYS A 162 -15.62 -32.66 -4.70
N ASN A 163 -14.43 -33.24 -4.65
CA ASN A 163 -13.21 -32.52 -5.03
C ASN A 163 -12.94 -32.61 -6.54
N TYR A 164 -12.74 -31.46 -7.18
CA TYR A 164 -12.38 -31.34 -8.59
C TYR A 164 -10.93 -30.83 -8.73
N ASN A 165 -10.23 -31.31 -9.76
CA ASN A 165 -8.83 -31.00 -10.04
C ASN A 165 -8.66 -30.11 -11.29
N SER A 166 -9.73 -29.47 -11.75
CA SER A 166 -9.76 -28.56 -12.90
C SER A 166 -10.79 -27.47 -12.63
N VAL A 167 -10.43 -26.21 -12.89
CA VAL A 167 -11.33 -25.06 -12.72
C VAL A 167 -12.52 -25.13 -13.69
N ASP A 168 -12.29 -25.60 -14.92
CA ASP A 168 -13.36 -25.81 -15.90
C ASP A 168 -14.35 -26.89 -15.46
N ALA A 169 -13.87 -28.06 -15.05
CA ALA A 169 -14.72 -29.15 -14.60
C ALA A 169 -15.53 -28.75 -13.35
N TYR A 170 -14.94 -27.88 -12.54
CA TYR A 170 -15.53 -27.34 -11.34
C TYR A 170 -16.71 -26.41 -11.61
N GLY A 171 -16.59 -25.53 -12.62
CA GLY A 171 -17.68 -24.68 -13.10
C GLY A 171 -18.74 -25.43 -13.88
N ASP A 172 -18.33 -26.34 -14.77
CA ASP A 172 -19.25 -27.15 -15.58
C ASP A 172 -20.18 -28.01 -14.72
N ALA A 173 -19.67 -28.59 -13.63
CA ALA A 173 -20.47 -29.39 -12.72
C ALA A 173 -21.67 -28.61 -12.14
N LEU A 174 -21.51 -27.30 -11.89
CA LEU A 174 -22.59 -26.42 -11.44
C LEU A 174 -23.61 -26.18 -12.56
N TYR A 175 -23.14 -25.79 -13.74
CA TYR A 175 -23.99 -25.48 -14.89
C TYR A 175 -24.77 -26.70 -15.41
N ASN A 176 -24.17 -27.88 -15.34
CA ASN A 176 -24.79 -29.13 -15.75
C ASN A 176 -25.74 -29.70 -14.67
N GLY A 177 -25.79 -29.10 -13.47
CA GLY A 177 -26.57 -29.61 -12.34
C GLY A 177 -26.05 -30.92 -11.75
N GLU A 178 -24.76 -31.22 -11.91
CA GLU A 178 -24.10 -32.39 -11.28
C GLU A 178 -23.82 -32.17 -9.79
N VAL A 179 -23.74 -30.88 -9.40
CA VAL A 179 -23.67 -30.39 -8.03
C VAL A 179 -24.62 -29.22 -7.86
N GLU A 180 -25.15 -29.07 -6.65
CA GLU A 180 -26.09 -28.02 -6.31
C GLU A 180 -25.41 -26.68 -6.00
N ALA A 181 -24.16 -26.73 -5.52
CA ALA A 181 -23.35 -25.56 -5.22
C ALA A 181 -21.85 -25.82 -5.46
N ILE A 182 -21.09 -24.73 -5.51
CA ILE A 182 -19.62 -24.77 -5.52
C ILE A 182 -19.05 -23.88 -4.41
N LEU A 183 -17.94 -24.31 -3.82
CA LEU A 183 -17.15 -23.55 -2.87
C LEU A 183 -16.05 -22.75 -3.60
N LEU A 184 -16.35 -21.53 -4.02
CA LEU A 184 -15.50 -20.73 -4.90
C LEU A 184 -14.55 -19.82 -4.13
N ASN A 185 -13.23 -19.90 -4.38
CA ASN A 185 -12.33 -18.80 -4.02
C ASN A 185 -12.61 -17.61 -4.94
N GLU A 186 -13.00 -16.46 -4.38
CA GLU A 186 -13.35 -15.26 -5.15
C GLU A 186 -12.18 -14.75 -5.99
N GLY A 187 -10.93 -15.00 -5.58
CA GLY A 187 -9.76 -14.65 -6.39
C GLY A 187 -9.63 -15.45 -7.68
N MET A 188 -10.40 -16.53 -7.84
CA MET A 188 -10.48 -17.37 -9.04
C MET A 188 -11.79 -17.18 -9.83
N ARG A 189 -12.71 -16.32 -9.37
CA ARG A 189 -14.02 -16.10 -10.03
C ARG A 189 -13.88 -15.77 -11.51
N GLY A 190 -12.95 -14.89 -11.86
CA GLY A 190 -12.71 -14.48 -13.25
C GLY A 190 -12.23 -15.61 -14.17
N SER A 191 -11.80 -16.76 -13.65
CA SER A 191 -11.48 -17.94 -14.47
C SER A 191 -12.72 -18.68 -14.96
N PHE A 192 -13.85 -18.57 -14.26
CA PHE A 192 -15.11 -19.21 -14.66
C PHE A 192 -15.76 -18.48 -15.84
N GLU A 193 -15.55 -17.16 -15.93
CA GLU A 193 -16.04 -16.31 -17.03
C GLU A 193 -15.43 -16.68 -18.38
N GLU A 194 -14.33 -17.42 -18.40
CA GLU A 194 -13.67 -17.83 -19.64
C GLU A 194 -14.51 -18.82 -20.45
N LYS A 195 -15.12 -19.77 -19.74
CA LYS A 195 -15.96 -20.81 -20.32
C LYS A 195 -17.44 -20.48 -20.19
N HIS A 196 -17.81 -19.75 -19.14
CA HIS A 196 -19.17 -19.32 -18.83
C HIS A 196 -19.20 -17.78 -18.74
N PRO A 197 -19.24 -17.04 -19.85
CA PRO A 197 -19.14 -15.57 -19.84
C PRO A 197 -20.20 -14.84 -19.01
N GLU A 198 -21.32 -15.51 -18.74
CA GLU A 198 -22.45 -15.01 -17.94
C GLU A 198 -22.42 -15.55 -16.50
N PHE A 199 -21.30 -16.09 -16.02
CA PHE A 199 -21.15 -16.69 -14.68
C PHE A 199 -21.69 -15.81 -13.54
N ASP A 200 -21.34 -14.54 -13.54
CA ASP A 200 -21.78 -13.59 -12.51
C ASP A 200 -23.27 -13.24 -12.59
N THR A 201 -23.88 -13.35 -13.77
CA THR A 201 -25.31 -13.10 -13.97
C THR A 201 -26.17 -14.33 -13.72
N ASP A 202 -25.64 -15.51 -14.02
CA ASP A 202 -26.29 -16.82 -13.94
C ASP A 202 -26.23 -17.44 -12.54
N THR A 203 -25.29 -16.98 -11.71
CA THR A 203 -25.10 -17.50 -10.36
C THR A 203 -25.48 -16.50 -9.27
N LYS A 204 -25.64 -16.99 -8.05
CA LYS A 204 -25.80 -16.16 -6.84
C LYS A 204 -24.97 -16.73 -5.69
N VAL A 205 -24.52 -15.83 -4.81
CA VAL A 205 -23.75 -16.18 -3.61
C VAL A 205 -24.71 -16.37 -2.43
N ILE A 206 -24.67 -17.55 -1.80
CA ILE A 206 -25.47 -17.89 -0.62
C ILE A 206 -24.76 -17.53 0.68
N LYS A 207 -23.43 -17.71 0.73
CA LYS A 207 -22.62 -17.42 1.92
C LYS A 207 -21.19 -17.09 1.55
N ARG A 208 -20.51 -16.31 2.40
CA ARG A 208 -19.09 -15.98 2.28
C ARG A 208 -18.34 -16.33 3.57
N TYR A 209 -17.15 -16.86 3.41
CA TYR A 209 -16.15 -17.06 4.46
C TYR A 209 -14.94 -16.19 4.16
N THR A 210 -14.38 -15.53 5.17
CA THR A 210 -13.25 -14.62 5.02
C THR A 210 -12.09 -15.10 5.89
N TYR A 211 -10.91 -15.20 5.28
CA TYR A 211 -9.69 -15.65 5.93
C TYR A 211 -8.62 -14.58 5.81
N GLU A 212 -8.13 -14.11 6.95
CA GLU A 212 -6.97 -13.22 7.02
C GLU A 212 -5.71 -14.03 7.34
N ARG A 213 -4.63 -13.79 6.58
CA ARG A 213 -3.30 -14.31 6.90
C ARG A 213 -2.28 -13.19 6.84
N VAL A 214 -1.19 -13.35 7.57
CA VAL A 214 -0.03 -12.47 7.40
C VAL A 214 0.58 -12.76 6.02
N ALA A 215 0.67 -11.73 5.18
CA ALA A 215 1.28 -11.79 3.86
C ALA A 215 2.73 -12.25 4.01
N LYS A 216 3.13 -13.22 3.20
CA LYS A 216 4.49 -13.74 3.23
C LYS A 216 5.42 -12.72 2.59
N ASP A 217 6.31 -12.13 3.39
CA ASP A 217 7.39 -11.32 2.85
C ASP A 217 8.36 -12.22 2.06
N ILE A 218 8.22 -12.17 0.73
CA ILE A 218 9.11 -12.84 -0.22
C ILE A 218 10.23 -11.92 -0.70
N SER A 219 10.28 -10.68 -0.21
CA SER A 219 11.27 -9.71 -0.65
C SER A 219 12.66 -10.11 -0.19
N LYS A 220 13.64 -9.94 -1.08
CA LYS A 220 15.05 -10.02 -0.71
C LYS A 220 15.52 -8.60 -0.40
N ASN A 221 16.26 -8.43 0.69
CA ASN A 221 16.95 -7.17 0.94
C ASN A 221 18.09 -7.03 -0.10
N VAL A 222 17.85 -6.19 -1.11
CA VAL A 222 18.78 -5.94 -2.22
C VAL A 222 19.22 -4.48 -2.18
N ASP A 223 20.52 -4.21 -2.39
CA ASP A 223 21.00 -2.84 -2.57
C ASP A 223 20.55 -2.28 -3.93
N VAL A 224 19.40 -1.61 -3.92
CA VAL A 224 18.79 -0.96 -5.08
C VAL A 224 19.56 0.26 -5.60
N THR A 225 20.57 0.75 -4.86
CA THR A 225 21.29 1.97 -5.25
C THR A 225 22.47 1.70 -6.17
N ASN A 226 23.11 0.54 -6.05
CA ASN A 226 24.32 0.21 -6.81
C ASN A 226 24.24 -1.11 -7.57
N THR A 227 23.27 -1.97 -7.27
CA THR A 227 23.17 -3.29 -7.89
C THR A 227 21.97 -3.32 -8.84
N PRO A 228 22.08 -3.90 -10.05
CA PRO A 228 20.91 -4.15 -10.89
C PRO A 228 19.89 -5.04 -10.18
N PHE A 229 18.61 -4.72 -10.32
CA PHE A 229 17.51 -5.44 -9.67
C PHE A 229 16.28 -5.53 -10.57
N ASN A 230 15.38 -6.46 -10.24
CA ASN A 230 14.10 -6.63 -10.90
C ASN A 230 12.97 -6.26 -9.93
N VAL A 231 12.00 -5.50 -10.42
CA VAL A 231 10.73 -5.23 -9.73
C VAL A 231 9.64 -5.94 -10.51
N TYR A 232 8.89 -6.80 -9.84
CA TYR A 232 7.67 -7.36 -10.40
C TYR A 232 6.50 -6.45 -10.02
N ILE A 233 5.78 -5.94 -11.03
CA ILE A 233 4.59 -5.11 -10.86
C ILE A 233 3.39 -5.95 -11.28
N THR A 234 2.52 -6.19 -10.31
CA THR A 234 1.24 -6.86 -10.49
C THR A 234 0.10 -5.87 -10.26
N GLY A 235 -0.88 -5.84 -11.16
CA GLY A 235 -2.10 -5.07 -11.02
C GLY A 235 -3.27 -6.00 -10.78
N ILE A 236 -3.83 -5.96 -9.57
CA ILE A 236 -4.96 -6.80 -9.16
C ILE A 236 -6.26 -6.18 -9.69
N ASP A 237 -7.07 -6.98 -10.37
CA ASP A 237 -8.40 -6.59 -10.84
C ASP A 237 -9.42 -6.77 -9.71
N SER A 238 -9.44 -5.81 -8.78
CA SER A 238 -10.49 -5.73 -7.76
C SER A 238 -10.65 -4.31 -7.22
N TYR A 239 -11.88 -3.96 -6.85
CA TYR A 239 -12.16 -2.79 -6.03
C TYR A 239 -12.14 -3.17 -4.54
N GLY A 240 -11.76 -2.22 -3.68
CA GLY A 240 -11.76 -2.40 -2.24
C GLY A 240 -10.36 -2.31 -1.65
N THR A 241 -10.11 -3.08 -0.59
CA THR A 241 -8.84 -3.07 0.13
C THR A 241 -7.73 -3.74 -0.69
N ILE A 242 -6.51 -3.17 -0.66
CA ILE A 242 -5.34 -3.75 -1.34
C ILE A 242 -4.98 -5.16 -0.86
N ALA A 243 -5.41 -5.52 0.35
CA ALA A 243 -5.21 -6.83 0.96
C ALA A 243 -6.06 -7.94 0.32
N THR A 244 -7.09 -7.61 -0.46
CA THR A 244 -7.95 -8.62 -1.09
C THR A 244 -7.20 -9.30 -2.22
N VAL A 245 -7.03 -10.62 -2.12
CA VAL A 245 -6.39 -11.42 -3.16
C VAL A 245 -7.37 -11.59 -4.33
N SER A 246 -6.97 -11.18 -5.52
CA SER A 246 -7.70 -11.39 -6.77
C SER A 246 -6.74 -11.64 -7.94
N ARG A 247 -7.28 -11.86 -9.13
CA ARG A 247 -6.54 -12.06 -10.37
C ARG A 247 -5.68 -10.84 -10.71
N SER A 248 -4.47 -11.11 -11.23
CA SER A 248 -3.55 -10.08 -11.72
C SER A 248 -3.71 -9.87 -13.22
N ASP A 249 -4.27 -8.73 -13.62
CA ASP A 249 -4.47 -8.37 -15.03
C ASP A 249 -3.31 -7.59 -15.64
N VAL A 250 -2.41 -7.07 -14.81
CA VAL A 250 -1.17 -6.42 -15.24
C VAL A 250 0.00 -7.20 -14.68
N ASN A 251 0.86 -7.73 -15.54
CA ASN A 251 2.06 -8.45 -15.13
C ASN A 251 3.27 -7.83 -15.85
N MET A 252 4.10 -7.10 -15.12
CA MET A 252 5.25 -6.41 -15.70
C MET A 252 6.52 -6.68 -14.89
N LEU A 253 7.60 -7.01 -15.59
CA LEU A 253 8.94 -7.09 -15.01
C LEU A 253 9.73 -5.83 -15.38
N VAL A 254 10.16 -5.08 -14.37
CA VAL A 254 10.97 -3.88 -14.55
C VAL A 254 12.38 -4.17 -14.07
N THR A 255 13.32 -4.29 -15.02
CA THR A 255 14.74 -4.43 -14.74
C THR A 255 15.38 -3.05 -14.67
N VAL A 256 15.97 -2.72 -13.52
CA VAL A 256 16.61 -1.43 -13.27
C VAL A 256 18.11 -1.64 -13.10
N ASN A 257 18.91 -0.93 -13.89
CA ASN A 257 20.35 -0.85 -13.70
C ASN A 257 20.73 0.57 -13.23
N PRO A 258 20.98 0.78 -11.91
CA PRO A 258 21.27 2.10 -11.39
C PRO A 258 22.67 2.60 -11.79
N THR A 259 23.57 1.72 -12.24
CA THR A 259 24.91 2.08 -12.71
C THR A 259 24.87 2.65 -14.13
N THR A 260 24.17 1.99 -15.06
CA THR A 260 24.05 2.44 -16.46
C THR A 260 22.89 3.41 -16.69
N LYS A 261 22.04 3.63 -15.68
CA LYS A 261 20.83 4.48 -15.76
C LYS A 261 19.83 3.99 -16.81
N GLN A 262 19.73 2.66 -16.95
CA GLN A 262 18.82 2.03 -17.89
C GLN A 262 17.69 1.31 -17.15
N ILE A 263 16.51 1.36 -17.75
CA ILE A 263 15.31 0.65 -17.30
C ILE A 263 14.80 -0.14 -18.51
N LEU A 264 14.61 -1.45 -18.33
CA LEU A 264 13.90 -2.30 -19.27
C LEU A 264 12.56 -2.69 -18.65
N MET A 265 11.48 -2.41 -19.36
CA MET A 265 10.14 -2.84 -18.98
C MET A 265 9.72 -3.98 -19.90
N THR A 266 9.52 -5.16 -19.32
CA THR A 266 9.02 -6.35 -20.01
C THR A 266 7.58 -6.59 -19.57
N SER A 267 6.64 -6.32 -20.47
CA SER A 267 5.23 -6.63 -20.26
C SER A 267 4.98 -8.10 -20.57
N ILE A 268 4.29 -8.80 -19.67
CA ILE A 268 3.80 -10.16 -19.87
C ILE A 268 2.29 -10.02 -20.13
N PRO A 269 1.79 -10.39 -21.33
CA PRO A 269 0.35 -10.33 -21.61
C PRO A 269 -0.44 -11.12 -20.56
N ARG A 270 -1.60 -10.62 -20.15
CA ARG A 270 -2.48 -11.31 -19.18
C ARG A 270 -3.00 -12.66 -19.68
N ASP A 271 -3.04 -12.83 -21.00
CA ASP A 271 -3.57 -14.01 -21.68
C ASP A 271 -2.43 -14.97 -22.10
N TYR A 272 -1.26 -14.87 -21.45
CA TYR A 272 -0.06 -15.58 -21.87
C TYR A 272 -0.02 -16.99 -21.29
N TYR A 273 -0.33 -17.97 -22.14
CA TYR A 273 -0.52 -19.36 -21.73
C TYR A 273 0.77 -20.03 -21.20
N VAL A 274 0.89 -20.16 -19.88
CA VAL A 274 2.05 -20.68 -19.15
C VAL A 274 1.65 -21.71 -18.10
N ALA A 275 2.60 -22.53 -17.64
CA ALA A 275 2.36 -23.44 -16.54
C ALA A 275 2.22 -22.65 -15.22
N GLN A 276 1.09 -22.81 -14.53
CA GLN A 276 0.79 -22.14 -13.27
C GLN A 276 1.16 -23.05 -12.08
N PRO A 277 2.17 -22.71 -11.25
CA PRO A 277 2.57 -23.57 -10.13
C PRO A 277 1.46 -23.81 -9.09
N CYS A 278 0.56 -22.84 -8.90
CA CYS A 278 -0.57 -22.94 -7.98
C CYS A 278 -1.72 -23.83 -8.51
N GLN A 279 -1.71 -24.15 -9.81
CA GLN A 279 -2.67 -25.06 -10.44
C GLN A 279 -1.99 -26.38 -10.84
N ASP A 280 -1.03 -26.87 -10.05
CA ASP A 280 -0.29 -28.11 -10.32
C ASP A 280 0.40 -28.13 -11.71
N ASN A 281 0.93 -26.98 -12.12
CA ASN A 281 1.58 -26.76 -13.42
C ASN A 281 0.66 -27.00 -14.63
N GLN A 282 -0.66 -27.00 -14.44
CA GLN A 282 -1.59 -26.89 -15.55
C GLN A 282 -1.31 -25.59 -16.30
N LYS A 283 -1.48 -25.65 -17.63
CA LYS A 283 -1.31 -24.46 -18.44
C LYS A 283 -2.59 -23.66 -18.40
N ASP A 284 -2.42 -22.40 -18.05
CA ASP A 284 -3.46 -21.40 -18.01
C ASP A 284 -2.85 -20.06 -18.40
N LYS A 285 -3.68 -19.05 -18.63
CA LYS A 285 -3.22 -17.70 -18.93
C LYS A 285 -2.54 -16.99 -17.76
#